data_AF-A0A382SNT6-F1
#
_entry.id   AF-A0A382SNT6-F1
#
_cell.length_a   1.000
_cell.length_b   1.000
_cell.length_c   1.000
_cell.angle_alpha   90.00
_cell.angle_beta   90.00
_cell.angle_gamma   90.00
#
_symmetry.space_group_name_H-M   'P 1'
#
loop_
_entity.id
_entity.type
_entity.pdbx_description
1 polymer ?
#
loop_
_entity_poly.entity_id
_entity_poly.type
_entity_poly.pdbx_seq_one_letter_code
_entity_poly.pdbx_strand_id
1 'polypeptide(L)'
;MARLGGRDSFYNAQKGDHGMSTPRVILLLITAFTLAASGAPSAANSTATTGVTPVFKHVVKLAFGPDGVMFAADGHEVSITALQLGEQMSGGVPGTKDVPAIDQKIAALLGTDVANLLITDMVVDPKTRNTYISVMRGVGASAEPVLFRVDGAATIEIISLEEVHYSRIGVPNPPPPETPLVLTDGRSIPVSNYPDQVDPQGLMGVQTITHIAFTDGRLYVSGLSNEEFASKMRVIPYPFKTADEGTSVEIYHASHGQLE
;
A
#
# COMPACT_ATOMS: atom_id res chain seq x y z
N MET A 1 -81.74 -19.92 -4.36
CA MET A 1 -82.66 -19.05 -5.12
C MET A 1 -81.79 -18.10 -5.95
N ALA A 2 -81.64 -18.38 -7.25
CA ALA A 2 -82.30 -17.65 -8.36
C ALA A 2 -81.81 -16.18 -8.44
N ARG A 3 -81.38 -15.60 -9.56
CA ARG A 3 -81.38 -15.94 -11.00
C ARG A 3 -80.55 -14.82 -11.69
N LEU A 4 -79.96 -15.14 -12.86
CA LEU A 4 -79.98 -14.40 -14.15
C LEU A 4 -79.95 -12.84 -14.11
N GLY A 5 -79.16 -12.10 -14.88
CA GLY A 5 -78.69 -12.32 -16.25
C GLY A 5 -78.99 -11.06 -17.09
N GLY A 6 -78.11 -10.72 -18.05
CA GLY A 6 -78.35 -9.76 -19.16
C GLY A 6 -78.55 -8.29 -18.74
N ARG A 7 -78.49 -7.29 -19.62
CA ARG A 7 -77.92 -7.07 -20.96
C ARG A 7 -78.19 -5.57 -21.23
N ASP A 8 -77.40 -5.00 -22.12
CA ASP A 8 -77.72 -3.85 -22.98
C ASP A 8 -77.67 -2.41 -22.42
N SER A 9 -76.74 -1.66 -23.03
CA SER A 9 -76.81 -0.28 -23.54
C SER A 9 -78.05 0.54 -23.21
N PHE A 10 -77.87 1.83 -22.86
CA PHE A 10 -78.37 2.95 -23.68
C PHE A 10 -77.70 4.28 -23.29
N TYR A 11 -77.16 4.91 -24.32
CA TYR A 11 -76.97 6.34 -24.58
C TYR A 11 -77.69 7.31 -23.62
N ASN A 12 -76.97 8.29 -23.04
CA ASN A 12 -77.43 9.67 -23.09
C ASN A 12 -76.33 10.72 -22.83
N ALA A 13 -76.47 11.81 -23.57
CA ALA A 13 -75.50 12.84 -23.85
C ALA A 13 -75.42 13.94 -22.78
N GLN A 14 -74.23 14.53 -22.63
CA GLN A 14 -74.02 15.92 -22.19
C GLN A 14 -72.74 16.42 -22.87
N LYS A 15 -72.81 17.35 -23.85
CA LYS A 15 -72.65 18.81 -23.64
C LYS A 15 -71.66 19.06 -22.50
N GLY A 16 -70.38 19.27 -22.77
CA GLY A 16 -69.88 20.50 -23.38
C GLY A 16 -69.79 21.57 -22.29
N ASP A 17 -68.64 21.67 -21.62
CA ASP A 17 -67.90 22.94 -21.58
C ASP A 17 -66.58 22.86 -20.81
N HIS A 18 -65.55 23.40 -21.46
CA HIS A 18 -64.49 24.25 -20.94
C HIS A 18 -63.72 23.81 -19.68
N GLY A 19 -62.65 23.04 -19.94
CA GLY A 19 -61.28 23.54 -19.79
C GLY A 19 -60.89 24.25 -18.49
N MET A 20 -60.29 23.49 -17.57
CA MET A 20 -59.19 23.96 -16.73
C MET A 20 -58.18 22.82 -16.57
N SER A 21 -57.07 22.91 -17.30
CA SER A 21 -55.94 21.99 -17.17
C SER A 21 -55.21 22.25 -15.85
N THR A 22 -55.35 21.36 -14.88
CA THR A 22 -54.48 21.27 -13.72
C THR A 22 -53.28 20.38 -14.07
N PRO A 23 -52.02 20.79 -13.84
CA PRO A 23 -50.88 19.95 -14.14
C PRO A 23 -50.79 18.85 -13.07
N ARG A 24 -50.93 17.60 -13.49
CA ARG A 24 -50.60 16.43 -12.67
C ARG A 24 -49.09 16.35 -12.52
N VAL A 25 -48.58 16.64 -11.33
CA VAL A 25 -47.18 16.37 -10.96
C VAL A 25 -47.00 14.85 -10.92
N ILE A 26 -46.28 14.32 -11.91
CA ILE A 26 -45.83 12.91 -11.93
C ILE A 26 -44.58 12.84 -11.06
N LEU A 27 -44.70 12.24 -9.87
CA LEU A 27 -43.57 11.97 -9.00
C LEU A 27 -42.80 10.76 -9.55
N LEU A 28 -41.75 11.03 -10.33
CA LEU A 28 -40.77 10.02 -10.76
C LEU A 28 -39.85 9.72 -9.57
N LEU A 29 -40.03 8.55 -8.95
CA LEU A 29 -39.05 7.99 -8.02
C LEU A 29 -37.84 7.51 -8.83
N ILE A 30 -36.81 8.34 -8.93
CA ILE A 30 -35.50 7.94 -9.45
C ILE A 30 -34.73 7.32 -8.28
N THR A 31 -34.65 5.99 -8.25
CA THR A 31 -33.75 5.28 -7.34
C THR A 31 -32.33 5.45 -7.86
N ALA A 32 -31.58 6.38 -7.28
CA ALA A 32 -30.16 6.53 -7.57
C ALA A 32 -29.40 5.34 -6.96
N PHE A 33 -29.07 4.35 -7.79
CA PHE A 33 -28.14 3.29 -7.43
C PHE A 33 -26.73 3.90 -7.47
N THR A 34 -26.24 4.39 -6.33
CA THR A 34 -24.84 4.79 -6.20
C THR A 34 -24.00 3.52 -6.21
N LEU A 35 -23.41 3.21 -7.37
CA LEU A 35 -22.37 2.21 -7.48
C LEU A 35 -21.16 2.74 -6.70
N ALA A 36 -20.98 2.27 -5.47
CA ALA A 36 -19.73 2.45 -4.75
C ALA A 36 -18.65 1.70 -5.55
N ALA A 37 -17.87 2.44 -6.35
CA ALA A 37 -16.65 1.89 -6.92
C ALA A 37 -15.70 1.63 -5.75
N SER A 38 -15.64 0.39 -5.28
CA SER A 38 -14.47 -0.09 -4.54
C SER A 38 -13.31 0.01 -5.53
N GLY A 39 -12.57 1.11 -5.45
CA GLY A 39 -11.38 1.31 -6.27
C GLY A 39 -10.42 0.16 -5.99
N ALA A 40 -10.25 -0.72 -6.99
CA ALA A 40 -9.10 -1.60 -6.99
C ALA A 40 -7.84 -0.71 -6.89
N PRO A 41 -6.80 -1.12 -6.15
CA PRO A 41 -5.53 -0.40 -6.15
C PRO A 41 -5.11 -0.18 -7.61
N SER A 42 -4.89 1.09 -7.98
CA SER A 42 -4.39 1.41 -9.31
C SER A 42 -3.11 0.64 -9.51
N ALA A 43 -3.01 -0.14 -10.60
CA ALA A 43 -1.79 -0.85 -10.94
C ALA A 43 -0.61 0.14 -10.85
N ALA A 44 0.40 -0.20 -10.05
CA ALA A 44 1.54 0.66 -9.87
C ALA A 44 2.21 0.86 -11.24
N ASN A 45 2.39 2.12 -11.66
CA ASN A 45 2.96 2.44 -12.98
C ASN A 45 4.36 1.82 -13.11
N SER A 46 4.50 0.77 -13.92
CA SER A 46 5.78 0.08 -14.13
C SER A 46 6.78 0.90 -14.95
N THR A 47 6.39 2.09 -15.42
CA THR A 47 7.28 3.08 -16.04
C THR A 47 7.74 4.10 -15.00
N ALA A 48 9.02 4.46 -15.05
CA ALA A 48 9.61 5.38 -14.11
C ALA A 48 9.02 6.78 -14.22
N THR A 49 8.78 7.41 -13.08
CA THR A 49 8.42 8.82 -12.94
C THR A 49 9.46 9.54 -12.08
N THR A 50 9.50 10.87 -12.15
CA THR A 50 10.40 11.71 -11.35
C THR A 50 9.63 12.82 -10.67
N GLY A 51 10.13 13.30 -9.54
CA GLY A 51 9.54 14.42 -8.83
C GLY A 51 10.45 14.99 -7.75
N VAL A 52 9.85 15.86 -6.94
CA VAL A 52 10.43 16.44 -5.71
C VAL A 52 9.46 16.23 -4.56
N THR A 53 9.97 16.20 -3.33
CA THR A 53 9.18 16.00 -2.11
C THR A 53 8.32 14.72 -2.19
N PRO A 54 8.95 13.54 -2.10
CA PRO A 54 8.25 12.28 -2.21
C PRO A 54 7.25 12.09 -1.07
N VAL A 55 6.07 11.59 -1.42
CA VAL A 55 5.05 11.17 -0.46
C VAL A 55 4.98 9.65 -0.44
N PHE A 56 4.90 9.10 0.77
CA PHE A 56 4.76 7.68 1.04
C PHE A 56 3.50 7.44 1.87
N LYS A 57 2.90 6.27 1.69
CA LYS A 57 1.83 5.75 2.56
C LYS A 57 2.37 4.78 3.59
N HIS A 58 3.30 3.90 3.20
CA HIS A 58 3.87 2.94 4.15
C HIS A 58 5.21 2.38 3.67
N VAL A 59 6.31 2.92 4.20
CA VAL A 59 7.66 2.47 3.84
C VAL A 59 7.98 1.15 4.55
N VAL A 60 8.24 0.09 3.79
CA VAL A 60 8.44 -1.28 4.32
C VAL A 60 9.88 -1.76 4.24
N LYS A 61 10.65 -1.30 3.26
CA LYS A 61 12.03 -1.73 3.03
C LYS A 61 12.88 -0.58 2.51
N LEU A 62 14.14 -0.55 2.95
CA LEU A 62 15.15 0.42 2.59
C LEU A 62 16.40 -0.30 2.03
N ALA A 63 17.06 0.32 1.06
CA ALA A 63 18.39 -0.09 0.61
C ALA A 63 19.19 1.13 0.16
N PHE A 64 20.51 1.09 0.33
CA PHE A 64 21.39 2.11 -0.22
C PHE A 64 21.84 1.78 -1.64
N GLY A 65 21.77 2.79 -2.50
CA GLY A 65 22.35 2.83 -3.83
C GLY A 65 23.66 3.61 -3.87
N PRO A 66 24.15 3.94 -5.07
CA PRO A 66 25.34 4.76 -5.24
C PRO A 66 25.05 6.22 -4.85
N ASP A 67 26.11 6.98 -4.58
CA ASP A 67 26.08 8.46 -4.54
C ASP A 67 25.02 9.09 -3.63
N GLY A 68 24.69 8.46 -2.49
CA GLY A 68 23.70 9.00 -1.55
C GLY A 68 22.24 8.75 -1.94
N VAL A 69 22.00 7.83 -2.88
CA VAL A 69 20.66 7.34 -3.20
C VAL A 69 20.19 6.37 -2.13
N MET A 70 18.99 6.60 -1.58
CA MET A 70 18.27 5.60 -0.79
C MET A 70 17.05 5.10 -1.57
N PHE A 71 16.95 3.79 -1.76
CA PHE A 71 15.73 3.15 -2.23
C PHE A 71 14.79 2.92 -1.06
N ALA A 72 13.55 3.38 -1.19
CA ALA A 72 12.48 3.15 -0.23
C ALA A 72 11.29 2.48 -0.94
N ALA A 73 10.92 1.29 -0.48
CA ALA A 73 9.75 0.56 -0.96
C ALA A 73 8.51 0.97 -0.18
N ASP A 74 7.46 1.36 -0.90
CA ASP A 74 6.13 1.59 -0.34
C ASP A 74 5.28 0.33 -0.50
N GLY A 75 4.91 -0.30 0.61
CA GLY A 75 4.14 -1.54 0.62
C GLY A 75 2.66 -1.34 0.27
N HIS A 76 2.13 -0.12 0.43
CA HIS A 76 0.75 0.21 0.09
C HIS A 76 0.63 0.66 -1.36
N GLU A 77 1.52 1.53 -1.83
CA GLU A 77 1.54 1.99 -3.23
C GLU A 77 2.19 0.97 -4.18
N VAL A 78 2.79 -0.09 -3.64
CA VAL A 78 3.48 -1.15 -4.38
C VAL A 78 4.50 -0.57 -5.35
N SER A 79 5.32 0.34 -4.83
CA SER A 79 6.28 1.10 -5.62
C SER A 79 7.60 1.24 -4.89
N ILE A 80 8.65 1.52 -5.65
CA ILE A 80 9.99 1.78 -5.13
C ILE A 80 10.41 3.18 -5.56
N THR A 81 10.86 3.97 -4.60
CA THR A 81 11.30 5.35 -4.80
C THR A 81 12.79 5.44 -4.51
N ALA A 82 13.58 5.89 -5.48
CA ALA A 82 14.98 6.24 -5.30
C ALA A 82 15.07 7.72 -4.91
N LEU A 83 15.43 7.97 -3.64
CA LEU A 83 15.56 9.26 -3.00
C LEU A 83 16.99 9.78 -3.13
N GLN A 84 17.17 11.01 -3.62
CA GLN A 84 18.48 11.66 -3.65
C GLN A 84 18.72 12.35 -2.30
N LEU A 85 19.35 11.64 -1.36
CA LEU A 85 19.54 12.12 0.02
C LEU A 85 20.96 12.64 0.31
N GLY A 86 21.81 12.79 -0.71
CA GLY A 86 23.23 13.13 -0.51
C GLY A 86 23.46 14.36 0.38
N GLU A 87 22.64 15.39 0.26
CA GLU A 87 22.72 16.60 1.10
C GLU A 87 22.26 16.33 2.54
N GLN A 88 21.10 15.70 2.71
CA GLN A 88 20.50 15.33 3.99
C GLN A 88 21.40 14.36 4.77
N MET A 89 22.17 13.54 4.07
CA MET A 89 23.10 12.58 4.64
C MET A 89 24.48 13.16 5.00
N SER A 90 24.77 14.42 4.67
CA SER A 90 26.10 15.02 4.87
C SER A 90 26.46 15.35 6.33
N GLY A 91 25.49 15.30 7.25
CA GLY A 91 25.67 15.54 8.68
C GLY A 91 25.86 14.28 9.54
N GLY A 92 25.88 14.48 10.86
CA GLY A 92 26.00 13.40 11.86
C GLY A 92 27.43 12.95 12.11
N VAL A 93 27.66 12.35 13.29
CA VAL A 93 28.96 11.73 13.63
C VAL A 93 29.06 10.36 12.95
N PRO A 94 30.11 10.06 12.17
CA PRO A 94 30.24 8.77 11.52
C PRO A 94 30.14 7.58 12.49
N GLY A 95 29.48 6.52 12.05
CA GLY A 95 29.19 5.33 12.85
C GLY A 95 27.73 5.28 13.32
N THR A 96 27.38 4.20 14.00
CA THR A 96 26.13 4.12 14.75
C THR A 96 26.46 3.63 16.13
N LYS A 97 26.08 4.41 17.15
CA LYS A 97 26.19 3.97 18.53
C LYS A 97 24.87 3.35 18.99
N ASP A 98 24.96 2.36 19.87
CA ASP A 98 23.78 1.77 20.51
C ASP A 98 22.95 2.83 21.24
N VAL A 99 21.63 2.72 21.10
CA VAL A 99 20.65 3.62 21.71
C VAL A 99 19.66 2.79 22.53
N PRO A 100 19.83 2.69 23.85
CA PRO A 100 18.90 1.97 24.70
C PRO A 100 17.49 2.56 24.62
N ALA A 101 16.46 1.70 24.54
CA ALA A 101 15.05 2.07 24.42
C ALA A 101 14.80 3.07 23.28
N ILE A 102 15.35 2.77 22.09
CA ILE A 102 15.25 3.62 20.91
C ILE A 102 13.80 3.92 20.51
N ASP A 103 12.91 2.95 20.61
CA ASP A 103 11.47 3.07 20.38
C ASP A 103 10.83 4.13 21.28
N GLN A 104 11.14 4.14 22.57
CA GLN A 104 10.67 5.16 23.52
C GLN A 104 11.19 6.56 23.17
N LYS A 105 12.45 6.66 22.73
CA LYS A 105 13.04 7.95 22.33
C LYS A 105 12.42 8.48 21.04
N ILE A 106 12.19 7.62 20.05
CA ILE A 106 11.52 7.99 18.80
C ILE A 106 10.07 8.39 19.11
N ALA A 107 9.35 7.63 19.93
CA ALA A 107 7.98 7.96 20.32
C ALA A 107 7.91 9.34 21.00
N ALA A 108 8.84 9.63 21.91
CA ALA A 108 8.95 10.93 22.57
C ALA A 108 9.25 12.08 21.58
N LEU A 109 10.15 11.87 20.62
CA LEU A 109 10.45 12.85 19.56
C LEU A 109 9.24 13.14 18.67
N LEU A 110 8.41 12.12 18.42
CA LEU A 110 7.21 12.22 17.59
C LEU A 110 5.96 12.71 18.35
N GLY A 111 6.04 12.83 19.68
CA GLY A 111 4.90 13.17 20.53
C GLY A 111 3.82 12.10 20.54
N THR A 112 4.21 10.82 20.53
CA THR A 112 3.31 9.67 20.54
C THR A 112 3.74 8.61 21.56
N ASP A 113 2.95 7.55 21.71
CA ASP A 113 3.25 6.40 22.55
C ASP A 113 3.90 5.27 21.74
N VAL A 114 4.72 4.44 22.39
CA VAL A 114 5.35 3.27 21.74
C VAL A 114 4.32 2.31 21.13
N ALA A 115 3.14 2.18 21.74
CA ALA A 115 2.05 1.36 21.21
C ALA A 115 1.49 1.88 19.87
N ASN A 116 1.73 3.16 19.55
CA ASN A 116 1.32 3.81 18.31
C ASN A 116 2.52 4.03 17.38
N LEU A 117 3.57 3.22 17.50
CA LEU A 117 4.78 3.32 16.72
C LEU A 117 5.14 1.96 16.13
N LEU A 118 5.45 1.94 14.83
CA LEU A 118 5.93 0.75 14.14
C LEU A 118 7.24 1.06 13.43
N ILE A 119 8.34 0.44 13.88
CA ILE A 119 9.61 0.44 13.14
C ILE A 119 9.47 -0.58 12.01
N THR A 120 9.57 -0.14 10.76
CA THR A 120 9.32 -1.00 9.59
C THR A 120 10.59 -1.55 8.97
N ASP A 121 11.68 -0.79 9.02
CA ASP A 121 12.97 -1.21 8.51
C ASP A 121 14.13 -0.36 9.06
N MET A 122 15.34 -0.89 8.94
CA MET A 122 16.56 -0.11 9.16
C MET A 122 17.65 -0.50 8.16
N VAL A 123 18.46 0.47 7.77
CA VAL A 123 19.58 0.26 6.85
C VAL A 123 20.76 1.14 7.24
N VAL A 124 21.98 0.62 7.10
CA VAL A 124 23.21 1.35 7.41
C VAL A 124 23.78 1.95 6.14
N ASP A 125 24.08 3.25 6.17
CA ASP A 125 24.80 3.89 5.06
C ASP A 125 26.21 3.30 4.93
N PRO A 126 26.58 2.72 3.79
CA PRO A 126 27.91 2.15 3.60
C PRO A 126 29.04 3.18 3.75
N LYS A 127 28.78 4.48 3.53
CA LYS A 127 29.79 5.54 3.60
C LYS A 127 29.97 6.10 5.01
N THR A 128 28.92 6.63 5.63
CA THR A 128 28.99 7.25 6.96
C THR A 128 28.89 6.26 8.10
N ARG A 129 28.36 5.05 7.84
CA ARG A 129 27.99 4.06 8.86
C ARG A 129 26.91 4.53 9.84
N ASN A 130 26.18 5.59 9.51
CA ASN A 130 24.98 6.00 10.22
C ASN A 130 23.82 5.04 9.87
N THR A 131 22.95 4.76 10.84
CA THR A 131 21.78 3.91 10.65
C THR A 131 20.57 4.77 10.34
N TYR A 132 19.84 4.39 9.30
CA TYR A 132 18.59 5.02 8.92
C TYR A 132 17.44 4.11 9.27
N ILE A 133 16.41 4.66 9.90
CA ILE A 133 15.28 3.90 10.44
C ILE A 133 14.00 4.44 9.84
N SER A 134 13.22 3.57 9.20
CA SER A 134 11.86 3.90 8.78
C SER A 134 10.88 3.54 9.89
N VAL A 135 9.99 4.49 10.19
CA VAL A 135 9.02 4.37 11.27
C VAL A 135 7.66 4.85 10.77
N MET A 136 6.59 4.16 11.13
CA MET A 136 5.23 4.66 11.01
C MET A 136 4.80 5.28 12.34
N ARG A 137 4.35 6.52 12.30
CA ARG A 137 3.70 7.24 13.41
C ARG A 137 2.20 7.00 13.34
N GLY A 138 1.65 6.32 14.33
CA GLY A 138 0.26 5.85 14.34
C GLY A 138 0.12 4.42 13.81
N VAL A 139 -1.12 3.94 13.76
CA VAL A 139 -1.49 2.60 13.28
C VAL A 139 -2.58 2.69 12.20
N GLY A 140 -2.65 1.68 11.33
CA GLY A 140 -3.64 1.60 10.26
C GLY A 140 -3.45 2.63 9.14
N ALA A 141 -4.50 2.87 8.37
CA ALA A 141 -4.46 3.68 7.14
C ALA A 141 -4.06 5.17 7.34
N SER A 142 -4.14 5.69 8.57
CA SER A 142 -3.74 7.06 8.92
C SER A 142 -2.31 7.16 9.46
N ALA A 143 -1.57 6.06 9.53
CA ALA A 143 -0.20 6.08 10.01
C ALA A 143 0.70 6.83 9.01
N GLU A 144 1.63 7.64 9.54
CA GLU A 144 2.47 8.50 8.73
C GLU A 144 3.93 8.03 8.75
N PRO A 145 4.59 7.87 7.59
CA PRO A 145 5.97 7.45 7.55
C PRO A 145 6.93 8.58 7.93
N VAL A 146 7.92 8.26 8.75
CA VAL A 146 9.00 9.16 9.17
C VAL A 146 10.33 8.43 9.01
N LEU A 147 11.33 9.13 8.47
CA LEU A 147 12.69 8.62 8.33
C LEU A 147 13.58 9.26 9.39
N PHE A 148 14.34 8.44 10.10
CA PHE A 148 15.30 8.88 11.10
C PHE A 148 16.72 8.50 10.71
N ARG A 149 17.69 9.25 11.23
CA ARG A 149 19.10 8.90 11.30
C ARG A 149 19.51 8.69 12.76
N VAL A 150 20.30 7.66 13.00
CA VAL A 150 21.05 7.43 14.23
C VAL A 150 22.54 7.42 13.89
N ASP A 151 23.31 8.23 14.60
CA ASP A 151 24.73 8.44 14.31
C ASP A 151 25.67 7.87 15.41
N GLY A 152 26.98 8.06 15.24
CA GLY A 152 28.01 7.59 16.15
C GLY A 152 28.01 8.26 17.52
N ALA A 153 27.28 9.36 17.69
CA ALA A 153 27.06 10.04 18.97
C ALA A 153 25.80 9.58 19.69
N ALA A 154 25.06 8.60 19.14
CA ALA A 154 23.72 8.19 19.59
C ALA A 154 22.67 9.30 19.44
N THR A 155 22.88 10.24 18.52
CA THR A 155 21.89 11.27 18.18
C THR A 155 20.86 10.69 17.22
N ILE A 156 19.57 10.88 17.56
CA ILE A 156 18.44 10.54 16.69
C ILE A 156 17.94 11.83 16.05
N GLU A 157 17.87 11.87 14.72
CA GLU A 157 17.43 13.04 13.96
C GLU A 157 16.42 12.66 12.88
N ILE A 158 15.39 13.49 12.67
CA ILE A 158 14.43 13.31 11.57
C ILE A 158 15.09 13.77 10.27
N ILE A 159 15.05 12.92 9.25
CA ILE A 159 15.48 13.26 7.90
C ILE A 159 14.29 13.85 7.15
N SER A 160 14.35 15.15 6.85
CA SER A 160 13.34 15.81 6.03
C SER A 160 13.40 15.30 4.59
N LEU A 161 12.22 15.06 4.01
CA LEU A 161 12.05 14.73 2.59
C LEU A 161 11.61 15.94 1.75
N GLU A 162 11.49 17.12 2.36
CA GLU A 162 11.23 18.36 1.63
C GLU A 162 12.37 18.63 0.63
N GLU A 163 11.99 19.03 -0.59
CA GLU A 163 12.91 19.34 -1.70
C GLU A 163 13.79 18.16 -2.17
N VAL A 164 13.60 16.95 -1.62
CA VAL A 164 14.29 15.74 -2.07
C VAL A 164 13.82 15.37 -3.47
N HIS A 165 14.75 15.36 -4.43
CA HIS A 165 14.51 14.82 -5.75
C HIS A 165 14.39 13.30 -5.71
N TYR A 166 13.49 12.75 -6.51
CA TYR A 166 13.32 11.30 -6.59
C TYR A 166 12.99 10.79 -7.99
N SER A 167 13.23 9.50 -8.19
CA SER A 167 12.60 8.71 -9.25
C SER A 167 11.82 7.55 -8.64
N ARG A 168 10.66 7.21 -9.20
CA ARG A 168 9.76 6.18 -8.68
C ARG A 168 9.40 5.19 -9.76
N ILE A 169 9.26 3.92 -9.39
CA ILE A 169 8.82 2.86 -10.28
C ILE A 169 7.83 1.94 -9.56
N GLY A 170 6.73 1.60 -10.22
CA GLY A 170 5.75 0.63 -9.73
C GLY A 170 6.22 -0.80 -9.94
N VAL A 171 5.90 -1.69 -9.00
CA VAL A 171 6.14 -3.12 -9.14
C VAL A 171 4.99 -3.74 -9.94
N PRO A 172 5.25 -4.43 -11.07
CA PRO A 172 4.20 -4.99 -11.92
C PRO A 172 3.49 -6.15 -11.23
N ASN A 173 2.23 -6.35 -11.61
CA ASN A 173 1.42 -7.52 -11.23
C ASN A 173 1.35 -7.73 -9.70
N PRO A 174 0.95 -6.70 -8.92
CA PRO A 174 0.84 -6.83 -7.48
C PRO A 174 -0.30 -7.81 -7.11
N PRO A 175 -0.20 -8.50 -5.97
CA PRO A 175 -1.29 -9.34 -5.50
C PRO A 175 -2.56 -8.51 -5.22
N PRO A 176 -3.76 -9.13 -5.21
CA PRO A 176 -4.96 -8.46 -4.72
C PRO A 176 -4.77 -8.00 -3.25
N PRO A 177 -5.54 -7.01 -2.76
CA PRO A 177 -5.44 -6.53 -1.37
C PRO A 177 -5.53 -7.63 -0.31
N GLU A 178 -6.30 -8.68 -0.59
CA GLU A 178 -6.43 -9.85 0.26
C GLU A 178 -6.29 -11.13 -0.57
N THR A 179 -5.67 -12.16 0.00
CA THR A 179 -5.58 -13.50 -0.56
C THR A 179 -6.11 -14.53 0.44
N PRO A 180 -6.99 -15.46 0.04
CA PRO A 180 -7.48 -16.48 0.95
C PRO A 180 -6.42 -17.57 1.22
N LEU A 181 -6.04 -17.74 2.48
CA LEU A 181 -5.25 -18.89 2.95
C LEU A 181 -6.20 -20.05 3.26
N VAL A 182 -6.14 -21.09 2.44
CA VAL A 182 -6.95 -22.31 2.63
C VAL A 182 -6.20 -23.29 3.52
N LEU A 183 -6.79 -23.60 4.68
CA LEU A 183 -6.29 -24.59 5.63
C LEU A 183 -6.62 -26.01 5.16
N THR A 184 -5.89 -26.99 5.70
CA THR A 184 -6.06 -28.41 5.38
C THR A 184 -7.47 -28.95 5.71
N ASP A 185 -8.19 -28.31 6.63
CA ASP A 185 -9.58 -28.63 6.98
C ASP A 185 -10.62 -27.95 6.08
N GLY A 186 -10.18 -27.26 5.03
CA GLY A 186 -11.02 -26.57 4.04
C GLY A 186 -11.51 -25.19 4.48
N ARG A 187 -11.13 -24.72 5.69
CA ARG A 187 -11.41 -23.34 6.10
C ARG A 187 -10.54 -22.37 5.32
N SER A 188 -11.04 -21.16 5.10
CA SER A 188 -10.31 -20.08 4.44
C SER A 188 -10.16 -18.89 5.37
N ILE A 189 -8.95 -18.36 5.48
CA ILE A 189 -8.63 -17.17 6.27
C ILE A 189 -8.20 -16.06 5.29
N PRO A 190 -8.84 -14.89 5.27
CA PRO A 190 -8.35 -13.77 4.47
C PRO A 190 -7.00 -13.30 5.00
N VAL A 191 -6.01 -13.16 4.12
CA VAL A 191 -4.69 -12.61 4.44
C VAL A 191 -4.51 -11.32 3.66
N SER A 192 -4.34 -10.20 4.37
CA SER A 192 -4.08 -8.91 3.76
C SER A 192 -2.65 -8.83 3.22
N ASN A 193 -2.50 -8.36 1.98
CA ASN A 193 -1.21 -8.19 1.31
C ASN A 193 -0.64 -6.77 1.46
N TYR A 194 -1.45 -5.83 1.97
CA TYR A 194 -1.11 -4.42 2.16
C TYR A 194 -1.14 -4.00 3.63
N PRO A 195 -0.26 -3.06 4.03
CA PRO A 195 0.00 -2.75 5.44
C PRO A 195 -1.15 -2.10 6.21
N ASP A 196 -2.11 -1.49 5.54
CA ASP A 196 -3.25 -0.83 6.17
C ASP A 196 -4.20 -1.80 6.90
N GLN A 197 -4.14 -3.09 6.54
CA GLN A 197 -4.97 -4.16 7.09
C GLN A 197 -4.15 -5.27 7.76
N VAL A 198 -2.83 -5.16 7.75
CA VAL A 198 -1.94 -6.12 8.42
C VAL A 198 -1.84 -5.73 9.89
N ASP A 199 -2.19 -6.66 10.77
CA ASP A 199 -1.85 -6.56 12.19
C ASP A 199 -0.32 -6.55 12.32
N PRO A 200 0.30 -5.48 12.86
CA PRO A 200 1.75 -5.42 13.05
C PRO A 200 2.29 -6.53 13.97
N GLN A 201 1.44 -7.11 14.82
CA GLN A 201 1.75 -8.27 15.68
C GLN A 201 1.24 -9.59 15.09
N GLY A 202 0.61 -9.55 13.91
CA GLY A 202 0.04 -10.70 13.24
C GLY A 202 1.10 -11.64 12.66
N LEU A 203 0.69 -12.89 12.41
CA LEU A 203 1.57 -13.95 11.89
C LEU A 203 2.10 -13.67 10.47
N MET A 204 1.47 -12.75 9.73
CA MET A 204 1.80 -12.44 8.34
C MET A 204 2.09 -10.95 8.19
N GLY A 205 3.33 -10.58 7.91
CA GLY A 205 3.72 -9.20 7.56
C GLY A 205 3.34 -8.82 6.12
N VAL A 206 3.69 -7.61 5.67
CA VAL A 206 3.48 -7.17 4.28
C VAL A 206 4.23 -8.09 3.31
N GLN A 207 3.49 -8.79 2.45
CA GLN A 207 4.05 -9.79 1.53
C GLN A 207 4.36 -9.25 0.13
N THR A 208 3.86 -8.06 -0.22
CA THR A 208 3.96 -7.53 -1.59
C THR A 208 5.39 -7.10 -1.96
N ILE A 209 6.15 -6.54 -1.02
CA ILE A 209 7.60 -6.28 -1.15
C ILE A 209 8.24 -6.72 0.15
N THR A 210 8.89 -7.88 0.15
CA THR A 210 9.49 -8.48 1.34
C THR A 210 10.94 -8.08 1.55
N HIS A 211 11.67 -7.80 0.45
CA HIS A 211 13.05 -7.34 0.53
C HIS A 211 13.45 -6.56 -0.72
N ILE A 212 14.37 -5.61 -0.53
CA ILE A 212 15.09 -4.94 -1.61
C ILE A 212 16.59 -4.91 -1.31
N ALA A 213 17.41 -5.10 -2.33
CA ALA A 213 18.86 -4.99 -2.22
C ALA A 213 19.43 -4.41 -3.50
N PHE A 214 20.43 -3.54 -3.39
CA PHE A 214 21.08 -2.94 -4.56
C PHE A 214 22.51 -3.45 -4.71
N THR A 215 22.86 -3.91 -5.91
CA THR A 215 24.23 -4.24 -6.30
C THR A 215 24.41 -4.10 -7.80
N ASP A 216 25.61 -3.70 -8.24
CA ASP A 216 26.02 -3.69 -9.65
C ASP A 216 25.04 -2.99 -10.60
N GLY A 217 24.53 -1.82 -10.19
CA GLY A 217 23.60 -1.02 -11.01
C GLY A 217 22.18 -1.57 -11.06
N ARG A 218 21.83 -2.55 -10.22
CA ARG A 218 20.53 -3.22 -10.23
C ARG A 218 19.95 -3.31 -8.83
N LEU A 219 18.64 -3.06 -8.75
CA LEU A 219 17.84 -3.30 -7.57
C LEU A 219 17.16 -4.66 -7.69
N TYR A 220 17.42 -5.53 -6.73
CA TYR A 220 16.79 -6.82 -6.56
C TYR A 220 15.61 -6.66 -5.62
N VAL A 221 14.45 -7.17 -6.02
CA VAL A 221 13.19 -6.99 -5.30
C VAL A 221 12.50 -8.34 -5.17
N SER A 222 12.21 -8.77 -3.95
CA SER A 222 11.41 -9.95 -3.69
C SER A 222 10.04 -9.57 -3.15
N GLY A 223 9.03 -10.37 -3.46
CA GLY A 223 7.69 -10.20 -2.92
C GLY A 223 6.65 -10.99 -3.69
N LEU A 224 5.39 -10.83 -3.30
CA LEU A 224 4.28 -11.51 -3.96
C LEU A 224 3.86 -10.84 -5.28
N SER A 225 3.18 -11.62 -6.11
CA SER A 225 2.57 -11.24 -7.38
C SER A 225 1.22 -11.97 -7.53
N ASN A 226 0.35 -11.46 -8.40
CA ASN A 226 -0.92 -12.11 -8.74
C ASN A 226 -0.82 -13.15 -9.87
N GLU A 227 0.39 -13.51 -10.31
CA GLU A 227 0.64 -14.53 -11.33
C GLU A 227 0.52 -15.97 -10.77
N GLU A 228 0.56 -16.97 -11.66
CA GLU A 228 0.43 -18.40 -11.34
C GLU A 228 1.39 -18.86 -10.22
N PHE A 229 2.53 -18.17 -10.08
CA PHE A 229 3.43 -18.28 -8.94
C PHE A 229 3.43 -16.97 -8.15
N ALA A 230 2.93 -17.05 -6.93
CA ALA A 230 2.80 -15.85 -6.11
C ALA A 230 4.18 -15.26 -5.74
N SER A 231 5.23 -16.06 -5.55
CA SER A 231 6.57 -15.53 -5.22
C SER A 231 7.38 -15.12 -6.45
N LYS A 232 7.77 -13.83 -6.49
CA LYS A 232 8.56 -13.24 -7.58
C LYS A 232 9.85 -12.60 -7.09
N MET A 233 10.90 -12.76 -7.89
CA MET A 233 12.15 -12.01 -7.79
C MET A 233 12.30 -11.15 -9.04
N ARG A 234 12.39 -9.83 -8.85
CA ARG A 234 12.54 -8.86 -9.93
C ARG A 234 13.93 -8.23 -9.85
N VAL A 235 14.49 -7.91 -11.02
CA VAL A 235 15.77 -7.23 -11.14
C VAL A 235 15.53 -5.96 -11.96
N ILE A 236 15.63 -4.81 -11.31
CA ILE A 236 15.32 -3.51 -11.90
C ILE A 236 16.62 -2.74 -12.09
N PRO A 237 17.04 -2.43 -13.33
CA PRO A 237 18.19 -1.55 -13.55
C PRO A 237 17.96 -0.16 -12.95
N TYR A 238 19.01 0.41 -12.38
CA TYR A 238 19.05 1.81 -11.97
C TYR A 238 20.05 2.58 -12.84
N PRO A 239 19.73 3.80 -13.33
CA PRO A 239 18.50 4.57 -13.11
C PRO A 239 17.22 3.92 -13.66
N PHE A 240 16.09 4.12 -12.96
CA PHE A 240 14.81 3.51 -13.31
C PHE A 240 14.32 3.95 -14.70
N LYS A 241 13.77 2.99 -15.47
CA LYS A 241 13.11 3.24 -16.77
C LYS A 241 11.77 2.53 -16.85
N THR A 242 11.82 1.20 -16.83
CA THR A 242 10.66 0.31 -16.83
C THR A 242 10.99 -0.92 -15.99
N ALA A 243 10.04 -1.39 -15.19
CA ALA A 243 10.20 -2.61 -14.42
C ALA A 243 9.87 -3.81 -15.32
N ASP A 244 10.77 -4.79 -15.31
CA ASP A 244 10.50 -6.10 -15.92
C ASP A 244 9.56 -6.91 -15.02
N GLU A 245 8.80 -7.83 -15.61
CA GLU A 245 7.89 -8.72 -14.87
C GLU A 245 8.64 -9.56 -13.83
N GLY A 246 9.93 -9.82 -14.03
CA GLY A 246 10.80 -10.59 -13.15
C GLY A 246 10.67 -12.09 -13.35
N THR A 247 11.52 -12.83 -12.63
CA THR A 247 11.53 -14.30 -12.65
C THR A 247 10.76 -14.85 -11.46
N SER A 248 9.88 -15.82 -11.71
CA SER A 248 9.17 -16.53 -10.65
C SER A 248 10.12 -17.50 -9.94
N VAL A 249 10.07 -17.51 -8.61
CA VAL A 249 10.87 -18.44 -7.79
C VAL A 249 9.91 -19.41 -7.13
N GLU A 250 10.10 -20.69 -7.42
CA GLU A 250 9.34 -21.76 -6.81
C GLU A 250 10.13 -22.39 -5.67
N ILE A 251 9.55 -22.37 -4.47
CA ILE A 251 10.08 -23.09 -3.32
C ILE A 251 9.15 -24.25 -3.05
N TYR A 252 9.53 -25.44 -3.51
CA TYR A 252 8.86 -26.67 -3.10
C TYR A 252 9.22 -26.95 -1.64
N HIS A 253 8.24 -26.90 -0.74
CA HIS A 253 8.38 -27.49 0.57
C HIS A 253 8.09 -28.98 0.45
N ALA A 254 9.08 -29.83 0.68
CA ALA A 254 8.83 -31.26 0.81
C ALA A 254 7.94 -31.47 2.05
N SER A 255 6.76 -32.03 1.85
CA SER A 255 5.90 -32.50 2.94
C SER A 255 6.70 -33.51 3.76
N HIS A 256 7.11 -33.10 4.96
CA HIS A 256 7.39 -34.08 6.00
C HIS A 256 6.01 -34.50 6.50
N GLY A 257 5.52 -35.62 5.97
CA GLY A 257 4.21 -36.20 6.29
C GLY A 257 4.07 -36.71 7.72
N GLN A 258 4.53 -35.94 8.71
CA GLN A 258 4.23 -36.15 10.10
C GLN A 258 3.26 -35.09 10.58
N LEU A 259 2.09 -35.55 11.00
CA LEU A 259 1.35 -34.91 12.08
C LEU A 259 2.32 -34.72 13.25
N GLU A 260 2.58 -33.48 13.63
CA GLU A 260 2.97 -33.12 15.01
C GLU A 260 1.77 -32.46 15.69
#